data_AF-A0A7W9XPK5-F1
#
_entry.id   AF-A0A7W9XPK5-F1
#
_cell.length_a   1.000
_cell.length_b   1.000
_cell.length_c   1.000
_cell.angle_alpha   90.00
_cell.angle_beta   90.00
_cell.angle_gamma   90.00
#
_symmetry.space_group_name_H-M   'P 1'
#
loop_
_entity.id
_entity.type
_entity.pdbx_description
1 polymer ?
#
loop_
_entity_poly.entity_id
_entity_poly.type
_entity_poly.pdbx_seq_one_letter_code
_entity_poly.pdbx_strand_id
1 'polypeptide(L)'
;MFDWLYSIGKDLHFVTGDMLNHLKGFDLRCSGYYGTPYATYLGIALLVITLGGLALQYFIIDSPPKRPVGTWWLVALIIGLINFVAAYIILGSSTAPGHHCKDLMLTGLDVIGVSFFNLLCGLVLAMVITGLPWLRRLSTNNVFTTFFKND
;
A
#
# COMPACT_ATOMS: atom_id res chain seq x y z
N MET A 1 -7.98 -12.47 2.51
CA MET A 1 -8.93 -11.33 2.40
C MET A 1 -8.46 -10.30 1.38
N PHE A 2 -7.19 -9.90 1.38
CA PHE A 2 -6.62 -8.96 0.42
C PHE A 2 -5.91 -9.63 -0.76
N ASP A 3 -6.11 -10.94 -0.95
CA ASP A 3 -5.39 -11.73 -1.97
C ASP A 3 -5.72 -11.28 -3.40
N TRP A 4 -6.92 -10.74 -3.60
CA TRP A 4 -7.35 -10.15 -4.87
C TRP A 4 -6.51 -8.94 -5.26
N LEU A 5 -6.10 -8.11 -4.29
CA LEU A 5 -5.29 -6.92 -4.54
C LEU A 5 -3.92 -7.29 -5.10
N TYR A 6 -3.25 -8.28 -4.48
CA TYR A 6 -1.95 -8.76 -4.96
C TYR A 6 -2.06 -9.65 -6.20
N SER A 7 -3.24 -10.17 -6.51
CA SER A 7 -3.50 -10.81 -7.80
C SER A 7 -3.50 -9.78 -8.94
N ILE A 8 -4.04 -8.57 -8.72
CA ILE A 8 -3.89 -7.46 -9.67
C ILE A 8 -2.40 -7.09 -9.84
N GLY A 9 -1.64 -7.06 -8.73
CA GLY A 9 -0.20 -6.83 -8.79
C GLY A 9 0.55 -7.87 -9.62
N LYS A 10 0.08 -9.12 -9.64
CA LYS A 10 0.61 -10.17 -10.52
C LYS A 10 0.27 -9.92 -11.98
N ASP A 11 -0.97 -9.56 -12.28
CA ASP A 11 -1.41 -9.25 -13.65
C ASP A 11 -0.67 -8.03 -14.22
N LEU A 12 -0.24 -7.11 -13.35
CA LEU A 12 0.59 -5.94 -13.68
C LEU A 12 2.10 -6.22 -13.61
N HIS A 13 2.52 -7.47 -13.43
CA HIS A 13 3.94 -7.91 -13.36
C HIS A 13 4.77 -7.32 -12.20
N PHE A 14 4.14 -6.78 -11.16
CA PHE A 14 4.84 -6.37 -9.93
C PHE A 14 5.01 -7.51 -8.92
N VAL A 15 4.18 -8.55 -9.00
CA VAL A 15 4.18 -9.69 -8.08
C VAL A 15 4.34 -10.97 -8.87
N THR A 16 5.32 -11.80 -8.54
CA THR A 16 5.50 -13.11 -9.19
C THR A 16 4.48 -14.13 -8.69
N GLY A 17 4.33 -15.24 -9.42
CA GLY A 17 3.44 -16.33 -9.03
C GLY A 17 3.82 -16.93 -7.67
N ASP A 18 5.10 -17.18 -7.45
CA ASP A 18 5.64 -17.74 -6.21
C ASP A 18 5.45 -16.74 -5.05
N MET A 19 5.73 -15.46 -5.27
CA MET A 19 5.49 -14.44 -4.26
C MET A 19 4.00 -14.32 -3.92
N LEU A 20 3.09 -14.42 -4.89
CA LEU A 20 1.66 -14.39 -4.61
C LEU A 20 1.20 -15.59 -3.76
N ASN A 21 1.77 -16.77 -3.99
CA ASN A 21 1.47 -17.96 -3.18
C ASN A 21 1.99 -17.79 -1.74
N HIS A 22 3.22 -17.28 -1.58
CA HIS A 22 3.79 -16.93 -0.28
C HIS A 22 2.91 -15.91 0.46
N LEU A 23 2.45 -14.86 -0.24
CA LEU A 23 1.57 -13.83 0.32
C LEU A 23 0.22 -14.39 0.81
N LYS A 24 -0.34 -15.37 0.09
CA LYS A 24 -1.60 -16.02 0.46
C LYS A 24 -1.47 -16.92 1.70
N GLY A 25 -0.24 -17.29 2.07
CA GLY A 25 0.00 -18.29 3.12
C GLY A 25 -0.45 -19.70 2.74
N PHE A 26 -0.83 -19.92 1.47
CA PHE A 26 -1.24 -21.21 0.94
C PHE A 26 -0.07 -21.89 0.26
N ASP A 27 0.24 -23.11 0.70
CA ASP A 27 1.17 -23.97 -0.01
C ASP A 27 0.48 -25.27 -0.45
N LEU A 28 0.41 -25.48 -1.76
CA LEU A 28 -0.10 -26.70 -2.38
C LEU A 28 1.01 -27.75 -2.57
N ARG A 29 2.29 -27.40 -2.33
CA ARG A 29 3.47 -28.23 -2.60
C ARG A 29 4.23 -28.61 -1.33
N CYS A 30 4.37 -27.71 -0.36
CA CYS A 30 4.90 -28.08 0.97
C CYS A 30 3.78 -28.67 1.85
N SER A 31 3.73 -30.00 1.98
CA SER A 31 2.82 -30.69 2.90
C SER A 31 3.08 -30.23 4.35
N GLY A 32 2.10 -29.58 4.99
CA GLY A 32 2.12 -29.25 6.41
C GLY A 32 2.54 -27.83 6.79
N TYR A 33 2.77 -26.93 5.82
CA TYR A 33 3.06 -25.53 6.10
C TYR A 33 1.81 -24.66 5.89
N TYR A 34 1.17 -24.25 7.00
CA TYR A 34 0.20 -23.14 6.98
C TYR A 34 0.98 -21.85 7.21
N GLY A 35 1.26 -21.14 6.13
CA GLY A 35 1.99 -19.88 6.19
C GLY A 35 1.16 -18.75 6.78
N THR A 36 1.84 -17.72 7.27
CA THR A 36 1.20 -16.47 7.69
C THR A 36 0.53 -15.81 6.47
N PRO A 37 -0.74 -15.34 6.57
CA PRO A 37 -1.42 -14.69 5.45
C PRO A 37 -0.94 -13.25 5.25
N TYR A 38 0.29 -13.09 4.76
CA TYR A 38 0.97 -11.80 4.61
C TYR A 38 0.20 -10.79 3.74
N ALA A 39 -0.52 -11.25 2.70
CA ALA A 39 -1.41 -10.41 1.90
C ALA A 39 -2.39 -9.63 2.78
N THR A 40 -2.93 -10.28 3.82
CA THR A 40 -3.90 -9.66 4.72
C THR A 40 -3.23 -8.61 5.61
N TYR A 41 -2.04 -8.90 6.14
CA TYR A 41 -1.29 -7.92 6.95
C TYR A 41 -0.85 -6.71 6.14
N LEU A 42 -0.39 -6.93 4.90
CA LEU A 42 -0.02 -5.83 4.02
C LEU A 42 -1.24 -4.98 3.62
N GLY A 43 -2.38 -5.59 3.34
CA GLY A 43 -3.61 -4.87 3.02
C GLY A 43 -4.14 -4.05 4.20
N ILE A 44 -4.10 -4.59 5.43
CA ILE A 44 -4.47 -3.85 6.64
C ILE A 44 -3.49 -2.70 6.89
N ALA A 45 -2.18 -2.95 6.80
CA ALA A 45 -1.16 -1.91 6.95
C ALA A 45 -1.36 -0.80 5.91
N LEU A 46 -1.63 -1.16 4.66
CA LEU A 46 -1.95 -0.23 3.57
C LEU A 46 -3.11 0.69 3.94
N LEU A 47 -4.22 0.13 4.41
CA LEU A 47 -5.39 0.91 4.83
C LEU A 47 -5.07 1.81 6.03
N VAL A 48 -4.44 1.29 7.08
CA VAL A 48 -4.13 2.06 8.30
C VAL A 48 -3.19 3.22 8.01
N ILE A 49 -2.10 2.96 7.27
CA ILE A 49 -1.12 3.98 6.90
C ILE A 49 -1.76 5.05 6.01
N THR A 50 -2.54 4.63 5.01
CA THR A 50 -3.14 5.56 4.05
C THR A 50 -4.25 6.39 4.69
N LEU A 51 -5.19 5.76 5.39
CA LEU A 51 -6.28 6.48 6.05
C LEU A 51 -5.78 7.36 7.20
N GLY A 52 -4.85 6.87 8.02
CA GLY A 52 -4.24 7.65 9.09
C GLY A 52 -3.42 8.82 8.56
N GLY A 53 -2.63 8.59 7.50
CA GLY A 53 -1.87 9.62 6.82
C GLY A 53 -2.75 10.70 6.21
N LEU A 54 -3.86 10.32 5.57
CA LEU A 54 -4.84 11.27 5.04
C LEU A 54 -5.52 12.06 6.17
N ALA A 55 -5.92 11.42 7.27
CA ALA A 55 -6.51 12.14 8.40
C ALA A 55 -5.56 13.22 8.95
N LEU A 56 -4.27 12.89 9.09
CA LEU A 56 -3.24 13.85 9.47
C LEU A 56 -3.05 14.93 8.40
N GLN A 57 -3.13 14.57 7.13
CA GLN A 57 -3.03 15.51 6.03
C GLN A 57 -4.11 16.59 6.09
N TYR A 58 -5.37 16.21 6.36
CA TYR A 58 -6.49 17.14 6.51
C TYR A 58 -6.19 18.13 7.66
N PHE A 59 -5.69 17.63 8.80
CA PHE A 59 -5.29 18.48 9.92
C PHE A 59 -4.16 19.46 9.56
N ILE A 60 -3.17 19.04 8.77
CA ILE A 60 -2.04 19.88 8.36
C ILE A 60 -2.45 20.94 7.33
N ILE A 61 -3.35 20.62 6.39
CA ILE A 61 -3.80 21.53 5.33
C ILE A 61 -4.69 22.66 5.87
N ASP A 62 -5.43 22.41 6.94
CA ASP A 62 -6.26 23.44 7.60
C ASP A 62 -5.43 24.48 8.41
N SER A 63 -4.11 24.29 8.51
CA SER A 63 -3.21 25.26 9.15
C SER A 63 -2.64 26.29 8.14
N PRO A 64 -2.90 27.61 8.30
CA PRO A 64 -2.27 28.66 7.48
C PRO A 64 -0.75 28.78 7.77
N PRO A 65 0.10 29.26 6.83
CA PRO A 65 -0.10 29.57 5.42
C PRO A 65 0.63 28.56 4.52
N LYS A 66 -0.05 27.56 3.95
CA LYS A 66 0.59 26.55 3.09
C LYS A 66 0.02 26.53 1.68
N ARG A 67 0.88 26.22 0.71
CA ARG A 67 0.51 25.94 -0.69
C ARG A 67 -0.22 24.58 -0.73
N PRO A 68 -1.55 24.55 -0.92
CA PRO A 68 -2.36 23.37 -0.64
C PRO A 68 -2.01 22.20 -1.59
N VAL A 69 -1.88 22.44 -2.89
CA VAL A 69 -1.56 21.41 -3.89
C VAL A 69 -0.18 20.77 -3.68
N GLY A 70 0.86 21.57 -3.44
CA GLY A 70 2.22 21.06 -3.23
C GLY A 70 2.33 20.25 -1.93
N THR A 71 1.64 20.72 -0.88
CA THR A 71 1.57 20.01 0.40
C THR A 71 0.82 18.67 0.23
N TRP A 72 -0.20 18.63 -0.63
CA TRP A 72 -0.93 17.40 -0.91
C TRP A 72 -0.04 16.32 -1.53
N TRP A 73 0.69 16.66 -2.60
CA TRP A 73 1.60 15.72 -3.25
C TRP A 73 2.73 15.27 -2.35
N LEU A 74 3.28 16.18 -1.54
CA LEU A 74 4.33 15.84 -0.57
C LEU A 74 3.82 14.81 0.44
N VAL A 75 2.62 15.02 1.00
CA VAL A 75 2.05 14.10 1.99
C VAL A 75 1.66 12.76 1.34
N ALA A 76 1.06 12.79 0.15
CA ALA A 76 0.75 11.57 -0.60
C ALA A 76 2.02 10.74 -0.88
N LEU A 77 3.11 11.40 -1.30
CA LEU A 77 4.40 10.74 -1.52
C LEU A 77 4.96 10.15 -0.22
N ILE A 78 4.87 10.87 0.90
CA ILE A 78 5.28 10.36 2.22
C ILE A 78 4.45 9.11 2.60
N ILE A 79 3.13 9.13 2.41
CA ILE A 79 2.25 7.98 2.64
C ILE A 79 2.68 6.80 1.76
N GLY A 80 2.96 7.04 0.48
CA GLY A 80 3.44 6.02 -0.44
C GLY A 80 4.78 5.41 0.00
N LEU A 81 5.73 6.24 0.44
CA LEU A 81 7.03 5.79 0.95
C LEU A 81 6.89 4.99 2.25
N ILE A 82 6.02 5.39 3.17
CA ILE A 82 5.75 4.63 4.39
C ILE A 82 5.14 3.26 4.04
N ASN A 83 4.22 3.20 3.08
CA ASN A 83 3.66 1.94 2.58
C ASN A 83 4.71 1.02 1.94
N PHE A 84 5.66 1.59 1.19
CA PHE A 84 6.80 0.85 0.65
C PHE A 84 7.64 0.25 1.77
N VAL A 85 8.07 1.08 2.73
CA VAL A 85 8.95 0.67 3.82
C VAL A 85 8.27 -0.38 4.71
N ALA A 86 6.98 -0.20 5.03
CA ALA A 86 6.23 -1.16 5.82
C ALA A 86 6.15 -2.53 5.12
N ALA A 87 5.84 -2.54 3.82
CA ALA A 87 5.82 -3.77 3.04
C ALA A 87 7.20 -4.44 2.97
N TYR A 88 8.25 -3.66 2.74
CA TYR A 88 9.62 -4.14 2.68
C TYR A 88 10.06 -4.79 4.00
N ILE A 89 9.72 -4.19 5.14
CA ILE A 89 10.07 -4.73 6.47
C ILE A 89 9.28 -6.02 6.75
N ILE A 90 7.97 -6.01 6.51
CA ILE A 90 7.09 -7.18 6.75
C ILE A 90 7.57 -8.36 5.91
N LEU A 91 7.86 -8.14 4.63
CA LEU A 91 8.22 -9.21 3.71
C LEU A 91 9.68 -9.61 3.79
N GLY A 92 10.59 -8.65 3.95
CA GLY A 92 12.04 -8.93 3.98
C GLY A 92 12.44 -9.88 5.10
N SER A 93 11.71 -9.85 6.24
CA SER A 93 11.89 -10.84 7.31
C SER A 93 11.33 -12.22 6.97
N SER A 94 10.22 -12.29 6.20
CA SER A 94 9.55 -13.54 5.82
C SER A 94 10.25 -14.31 4.69
N THR A 95 11.00 -13.62 3.84
CA THR A 95 11.72 -14.23 2.70
C THR A 95 13.14 -14.66 3.06
N ALA A 96 13.53 -14.56 4.34
CA ALA A 96 14.82 -15.07 4.80
C ALA A 96 14.88 -16.61 4.69
N PRO A 97 16.06 -17.20 4.40
CA PRO A 97 16.21 -18.65 4.32
C PRO A 97 15.71 -19.35 5.59
N GLY A 98 14.88 -20.38 5.43
CA GLY A 98 14.29 -21.13 6.56
C GLY A 98 12.95 -20.59 7.08
N HIS A 99 12.50 -19.42 6.61
CA HIS A 99 11.21 -18.83 6.98
C HIS A 99 10.10 -18.99 5.93
N HIS A 100 10.42 -19.59 4.78
CA HIS A 100 9.48 -19.87 3.69
C HIS A 100 9.72 -21.28 3.11
N CYS A 101 8.77 -21.82 2.35
CA CYS A 101 8.90 -23.13 1.70
C CYS A 101 10.07 -23.10 0.70
N LYS A 102 10.90 -24.15 0.73
CA LYS A 102 12.13 -24.25 -0.08
C LYS A 102 11.87 -24.38 -1.58
N ASP A 103 10.64 -24.75 -1.95
CA ASP A 103 10.23 -24.91 -3.34
C ASP A 103 9.79 -23.59 -3.99
N LEU A 104 9.60 -22.52 -3.19
CA LEU A 104 9.32 -21.18 -3.69
C LEU A 104 10.63 -20.47 -4.00
N MET A 105 10.81 -20.02 -5.24
CA MET A 105 11.98 -19.25 -5.63
C MET A 105 11.74 -17.77 -5.37
N LEU A 106 11.84 -17.36 -4.11
CA LEU A 106 11.69 -15.95 -3.71
C LEU A 106 13.03 -15.22 -3.79
N THR A 107 13.02 -14.05 -4.42
CA THR A 107 14.19 -13.19 -4.57
C THR A 107 13.97 -11.84 -3.88
N GLY A 108 15.06 -11.11 -3.63
CA GLY A 108 14.95 -9.72 -3.12
C GLY A 108 14.17 -8.78 -4.06
N LEU A 109 14.17 -9.07 -5.37
CA LEU A 109 13.39 -8.31 -6.35
C LEU A 109 11.89 -8.51 -6.17
N ASP A 110 11.44 -9.69 -5.74
CA ASP A 110 10.03 -9.93 -5.45
C ASP A 110 9.55 -9.06 -4.28
N VAL A 111 10.39 -8.92 -3.25
CA VAL A 111 10.10 -8.06 -2.09
C VAL A 111 10.02 -6.59 -2.53
N ILE A 112 10.97 -6.13 -3.36
CA ILE A 112 10.96 -4.77 -3.90
C ILE A 112 9.73 -4.54 -4.78
N GLY A 113 9.39 -5.50 -5.64
CA GLY A 113 8.23 -5.45 -6.54
C GLY A 113 6.92 -5.31 -5.78
N VAL A 114 6.69 -6.16 -4.77
CA VAL A 114 5.51 -6.05 -3.91
C VAL A 114 5.50 -4.74 -3.12
N SER A 115 6.65 -4.29 -2.61
CA SER A 115 6.76 -3.04 -1.85
C SER A 115 6.43 -1.83 -2.72
N PHE A 116 6.90 -1.83 -3.98
CA PHE A 116 6.59 -0.80 -4.95
C PHE A 116 5.12 -0.82 -5.36
N PHE A 117 4.54 -2.01 -5.55
CA PHE A 117 3.11 -2.15 -5.78
C PHE A 117 2.29 -1.58 -4.61
N ASN A 118 2.71 -1.83 -3.36
CA ASN A 118 2.04 -1.30 -2.18
C ASN A 118 2.11 0.24 -2.10
N LEU A 119 3.24 0.83 -2.51
CA LEU A 119 3.37 2.29 -2.68
C LEU A 119 2.37 2.83 -3.69
N LEU A 120 2.28 2.20 -4.87
CA LEU A 120 1.34 2.60 -5.92
C LEU A 120 -0.11 2.48 -5.45
N CYS A 121 -0.47 1.37 -4.80
CA CYS A 121 -1.80 1.19 -4.22
C CYS A 121 -2.11 2.28 -3.18
N GLY A 122 -1.14 2.66 -2.34
CA GLY A 122 -1.31 3.73 -1.34
C GLY A 122 -1.56 5.08 -1.99
N LEU A 123 -0.82 5.40 -3.06
CA LEU A 123 -1.01 6.63 -3.84
C LEU A 123 -2.37 6.65 -4.54
N VAL A 124 -2.76 5.53 -5.18
CA VAL A 124 -4.06 5.41 -5.85
C VAL A 124 -5.20 5.53 -4.85
N LEU A 125 -5.11 4.86 -3.71
CA LEU A 125 -6.11 4.96 -2.65
C LEU A 125 -6.21 6.39 -2.11
N ALA A 126 -5.08 7.06 -1.89
CA ALA A 126 -5.05 8.46 -1.49
C ALA A 126 -5.75 9.37 -2.51
N MET A 127 -5.47 9.18 -3.80
CA MET A 127 -6.14 9.92 -4.90
C MET A 127 -7.64 9.65 -4.96
N VAL A 128 -8.07 8.39 -4.81
CA VAL A 128 -9.49 8.03 -4.84
C VAL A 128 -10.23 8.68 -3.67
N ILE A 129 -9.68 8.58 -2.45
CA ILE A 129 -10.32 9.10 -1.24
C ILE A 129 -10.41 10.63 -1.28
N THR A 130 -9.33 11.32 -1.61
CA THR A 130 -9.39 12.79 -1.76
C THR A 130 -10.22 13.19 -2.98
N GLY A 131 -10.37 12.29 -3.96
CA GLY A 131 -11.26 12.43 -5.10
C GLY A 131 -12.77 12.40 -4.75
N LEU A 132 -13.19 11.90 -3.58
CA LEU A 132 -14.61 11.80 -3.25
C LEU A 132 -15.20 13.13 -2.77
N PRO A 133 -16.28 13.64 -3.37
CA PRO A 133 -16.80 14.99 -3.10
C PRO A 133 -17.29 15.20 -1.67
N TRP A 134 -17.80 14.17 -0.99
CA TRP A 134 -18.24 14.30 0.41
C TRP A 134 -17.07 14.39 1.39
N LEU A 135 -15.93 13.74 1.13
CA LEU A 135 -14.75 13.82 2.00
C LEU A 135 -14.05 15.17 1.85
N ARG A 136 -14.03 15.73 0.64
CA ARG A 136 -13.48 17.06 0.38
C ARG A 136 -14.14 18.14 1.21
N ARG A 137 -15.45 18.04 1.45
CA ARG A 137 -16.23 19.01 2.22
C ARG A 137 -15.90 19.02 3.72
N LEU A 138 -15.12 18.05 4.20
CA LEU A 138 -14.71 17.99 5.61
C LEU A 138 -13.63 19.03 5.98
N SER A 139 -12.95 19.63 5.00
CA SER A 139 -11.93 20.66 5.22
C SER A 139 -12.10 21.80 4.22
N THR A 140 -12.06 23.04 4.71
CA THR A 140 -12.19 24.27 3.92
C THR A 140 -11.05 24.43 2.91
N ASN A 141 -9.86 23.93 3.24
CA ASN A 141 -8.67 24.07 2.40
C ASN A 141 -8.43 22.88 1.45
N ASN A 142 -9.04 21.72 1.70
CA ASN A 142 -8.91 20.55 0.82
C ASN A 142 -9.67 20.66 -0.51
N VAL A 143 -10.60 21.61 -0.61
CA VAL A 143 -11.20 21.97 -1.91
C VAL A 143 -10.12 22.40 -2.91
N PHE A 144 -9.03 23.00 -2.42
CA PHE A 144 -7.94 23.51 -3.26
C PHE A 144 -6.82 22.51 -3.54
N THR A 145 -6.88 21.30 -3.00
CA THR A 145 -5.83 20.26 -3.19
C THR A 145 -6.20 19.20 -4.21
N THR A 146 -7.47 19.12 -4.60
CA THR A 146 -7.99 18.01 -5.40
C THR A 146 -7.96 18.32 -6.89
N PHE A 147 -7.67 17.29 -7.70
CA PHE A 147 -7.54 17.36 -9.16
C PHE A 147 -8.76 17.91 -9.89
N PHE A 148 -9.92 17.92 -9.24
CA PHE A 148 -11.18 18.31 -9.83
C PHE A 148 -11.62 19.62 -9.18
N LYS A 149 -11.66 20.67 -9.98
CA LYS A 149 -12.25 21.96 -9.60
C LYS A 149 -13.74 21.72 -9.29
N ASN A 150 -14.22 22.26 -8.18
CA ASN A 150 -15.66 22.32 -7.95
C ASN A 150 -16.23 23.32 -8.95
N ASP A 151 -17.03 22.84 -9.90
CA ASP A 151 -17.97 23.68 -10.64
C ASP A 151 -19.19 23.99 -9.76
#